data_AF-A0A2R7SXA9-F1
#
_entry.id   AF-A0A2R7SXA9-F1
#
_cell.length_a   1.000
_cell.length_b   1.000
_cell.length_c   1.000
_cell.angle_alpha   90.00
_cell.angle_beta   90.00
_cell.angle_gamma   90.00
#
_symmetry.space_group_name_H-M   'P 1'
#
loop_
_entity.id
_entity.type
_entity.pdbx_description
1 polymer ?
#
loop_
_entity_poly.entity_id
_entity_poly.type
_entity_poly.pdbx_seq_one_letter_code
_entity_poly.pdbx_strand_id
1 'polypeptide(L)'
;MPHHLNFQPHGAHAPGAASLHCAAAAVAGRYEEDARAHRVRLGHLAETLGRHLGLEADTAQLLRLAAPLHDVGDGDPTAACEPAWPLTTAEKRRQLEEQPRRGAALLSSSRQPLFALAAEIALHHRERWDGNGYPQGLRGKAIPLSARIVAVVDCFDALTLCRPYRPARADDRA
;
A
#
# COMPACT_ATOMS: atom_id res chain seq x y z
N MET A 1 -47.23 54.46 -2.66
CA MET A 1 -47.18 53.92 -1.29
C MET A 1 -47.70 52.49 -1.34
N PRO A 2 -46.82 51.48 -1.25
CA PRO A 2 -47.07 50.10 -1.66
C PRO A 2 -47.62 49.26 -0.51
N HIS A 3 -48.22 48.09 -0.79
CA HIS A 3 -47.99 46.82 -0.08
C HIS A 3 -48.73 45.69 -0.82
N HIS A 4 -48.06 45.11 -1.82
CA HIS A 4 -48.38 43.76 -2.30
C HIS A 4 -47.41 42.80 -1.63
N LEU A 5 -47.92 41.96 -0.73
CA LEU A 5 -47.19 40.85 -0.13
C LEU A 5 -47.05 39.75 -1.20
N ASN A 6 -45.81 39.60 -1.70
CA ASN A 6 -45.44 38.53 -2.60
C ASN A 6 -44.99 37.33 -1.75
N PHE A 7 -45.76 36.25 -1.77
CA PHE A 7 -45.44 34.99 -1.11
C PHE A 7 -44.71 34.11 -2.12
N GLN A 8 -43.40 33.90 -1.94
CA GLN A 8 -42.65 32.88 -2.68
C GLN A 8 -42.59 31.58 -1.86
N PRO A 9 -42.94 30.41 -2.42
CA PRO A 9 -42.60 29.14 -1.81
C PRO A 9 -41.24 28.61 -2.31
N HIS A 10 -40.49 28.05 -1.36
CA HIS A 10 -39.49 26.99 -1.51
C HIS A 10 -38.33 27.17 -2.51
N GLY A 11 -37.20 27.65 -1.99
CA GLY A 11 -35.87 27.27 -2.47
C GLY A 11 -35.33 26.10 -1.65
N ALA A 12 -35.11 24.97 -2.31
CA ALA A 12 -34.62 23.72 -1.74
C ALA A 12 -33.31 23.90 -0.95
N HIS A 13 -33.24 23.34 0.26
CA HIS A 13 -31.97 23.03 0.92
C HIS A 13 -31.15 22.15 -0.02
N ALA A 14 -30.01 22.65 -0.50
CA ALA A 14 -29.08 21.88 -1.30
C ALA A 14 -28.61 20.64 -0.52
N PRO A 15 -28.91 19.40 -0.96
CA PRO A 15 -28.32 18.20 -0.37
C PRO A 15 -26.90 18.03 -0.92
N GLY A 16 -26.01 19.00 -0.64
CA GLY A 16 -24.69 19.06 -1.27
C GLY A 16 -23.56 18.51 -0.39
N ALA A 17 -23.45 19.00 0.85
CA ALA A 17 -22.24 18.76 1.65
C ALA A 17 -22.28 17.46 2.47
N ALA A 18 -23.43 17.13 3.07
CA ALA A 18 -23.56 15.93 3.91
C ALA A 18 -23.49 14.62 3.09
N SER A 19 -24.04 14.61 1.87
CA SER A 19 -23.99 13.46 0.96
C SER A 19 -22.57 13.17 0.46
N LEU A 20 -21.81 14.21 0.11
CA LEU A 20 -20.41 14.08 -0.31
C LEU A 20 -19.49 13.61 0.82
N HIS A 21 -19.71 14.09 2.05
CA HIS A 21 -18.92 13.65 3.21
C HIS A 21 -19.18 12.17 3.55
N CYS A 22 -20.44 11.72 3.55
CA CYS A 22 -20.77 10.31 3.73
C CYS A 22 -20.20 9.42 2.61
N ALA A 23 -20.22 9.89 1.36
CA ALA A 23 -19.62 9.15 0.23
C ALA A 23 -18.10 9.05 0.37
N ALA A 24 -17.41 10.13 0.74
CA ALA A 24 -15.97 10.15 0.97
C ALA A 24 -15.57 9.23 2.13
N ALA A 25 -16.30 9.26 3.24
CA ALA A 25 -16.07 8.37 4.37
C ALA A 25 -16.31 6.89 4.01
N ALA A 26 -17.36 6.59 3.24
CA ALA A 26 -17.62 5.23 2.76
C ALA A 26 -16.55 4.74 1.77
N VAL A 27 -16.00 5.62 0.94
CA VAL A 27 -14.88 5.30 0.04
C VAL A 27 -13.60 5.07 0.85
N ALA A 28 -13.26 5.95 1.80
CA ALA A 28 -12.10 5.79 2.68
C ALA A 28 -12.17 4.50 3.50
N GLY A 29 -13.34 4.17 4.06
CA GLY A 29 -13.56 2.92 4.79
C GLY A 29 -13.35 1.68 3.91
N ARG A 30 -13.80 1.71 2.65
CA ARG A 30 -13.53 0.63 1.68
C ARG A 30 -12.03 0.49 1.38
N TYR A 31 -11.31 1.60 1.19
CA TYR A 31 -9.86 1.58 0.98
C TYR A 31 -9.11 0.97 2.17
N GLU A 32 -9.51 1.30 3.39
CA GLU A 32 -8.90 0.75 4.61
C GLU A 32 -9.18 -0.76 4.76
N GLU A 33 -10.41 -1.18 4.42
CA GLU A 33 -10.78 -2.60 4.41
C GLU A 33 -10.00 -3.39 3.35
N ASP A 34 -9.88 -2.86 2.14
CA ASP A 34 -9.09 -3.45 1.05
C ASP A 34 -7.61 -3.56 1.43
N ALA A 35 -7.04 -2.51 2.05
CA ALA A 35 -5.66 -2.50 2.52
C ALA A 35 -5.42 -3.51 3.67
N ARG A 36 -6.39 -3.69 4.56
CA ARG A 36 -6.34 -4.71 5.61
C ARG A 36 -6.43 -6.11 5.02
N ALA A 37 -7.34 -6.33 4.08
CA ALA A 37 -7.51 -7.62 3.41
C ALA A 37 -6.27 -8.00 2.58
N HIS A 38 -5.67 -7.04 1.89
CA HIS A 38 -4.39 -7.18 1.19
C HIS A 38 -3.29 -7.65 2.14
N ARG A 39 -3.10 -6.96 3.26
CA ARG A 39 -2.08 -7.34 4.26
C ARG A 39 -2.23 -8.77 4.75
N VAL A 40 -3.46 -9.22 5.02
CA VAL A 40 -3.72 -10.61 5.44
C VAL A 40 -3.38 -11.60 4.32
N ARG A 41 -3.88 -11.38 3.10
CA ARG A 41 -3.62 -12.29 1.96
C ARG A 41 -2.15 -12.36 1.59
N LEU A 42 -1.48 -11.20 1.53
CA LEU A 42 -0.06 -11.08 1.24
C LEU A 42 0.77 -11.97 2.18
N GLY A 43 0.50 -11.93 3.49
CA GLY A 43 1.18 -12.79 4.46
C GLY A 43 0.99 -14.28 4.18
N HIS A 44 -0.26 -14.72 3.92
CA HIS A 44 -0.56 -16.12 3.64
C HIS A 44 0.05 -16.62 2.32
N LEU A 45 0.02 -15.79 1.28
CA LEU A 45 0.62 -16.11 -0.01
C LEU A 45 2.15 -16.19 0.09
N ALA A 46 2.77 -15.27 0.85
CA ALA A 46 4.21 -15.29 1.10
C ALA A 46 4.64 -16.54 1.89
N GLU A 47 3.87 -16.95 2.90
CA GLU A 47 4.09 -18.22 3.61
C GLU A 47 4.05 -19.41 2.64
N THR A 48 2.99 -19.47 1.84
CA THR A 48 2.72 -20.59 0.94
C THR A 48 3.82 -20.72 -0.11
N LEU A 49 4.19 -19.60 -0.75
CA LEU A 49 5.28 -19.57 -1.73
C LEU A 49 6.61 -19.90 -1.08
N GLY A 50 6.89 -19.36 0.11
CA GLY A 50 8.10 -19.67 0.87
C GLY A 50 8.24 -21.16 1.15
N ARG A 51 7.18 -21.82 1.61
CA ARG A 51 7.16 -23.28 1.85
C ARG A 51 7.38 -24.07 0.56
N HIS A 52 6.76 -23.64 -0.54
CA HIS A 52 6.94 -24.30 -1.85
C HIS A 52 8.39 -24.20 -2.36
N LEU A 53 9.08 -23.11 -2.03
CA LEU A 53 10.51 -22.91 -2.33
C LEU A 53 11.46 -23.60 -1.34
N GLY A 54 10.93 -24.32 -0.35
CA GLY A 54 11.73 -25.09 0.61
C GLY A 54 12.14 -24.34 1.88
N LEU A 55 11.52 -23.21 2.22
CA LEU A 55 11.72 -22.60 3.54
C LEU A 55 11.16 -23.51 4.64
N GLU A 56 11.90 -23.59 5.75
CA GLU A 56 11.41 -24.25 6.96
C GLU A 56 10.13 -23.59 7.50
N ALA A 57 9.30 -24.37 8.19
CA ALA A 57 8.00 -23.94 8.67
C ALA A 57 8.07 -22.64 9.51
N ASP A 58 9.03 -22.56 10.43
CA ASP A 58 9.21 -21.39 11.30
C ASP A 58 9.64 -20.15 10.50
N THR A 59 10.50 -20.32 9.49
CA THR A 59 10.94 -19.22 8.62
C THR A 59 9.80 -18.73 7.73
N ALA A 60 9.00 -19.65 7.18
CA ALA A 60 7.83 -19.30 6.39
C ALA A 60 6.75 -18.59 7.25
N GLN A 61 6.54 -19.05 8.48
CA GLN A 61 5.64 -18.38 9.42
C GLN A 61 6.15 -16.99 9.81
N LEU A 62 7.46 -16.81 9.98
CA LEU A 62 8.04 -15.49 10.21
C LEU A 62 7.84 -14.58 9.00
N LEU A 63 7.99 -15.10 7.78
CA LEU A 63 7.72 -14.39 6.53
C LEU A 63 6.25 -13.96 6.42
N ARG A 64 5.30 -14.80 6.83
CA ARG A 64 3.87 -14.45 6.90
C ARG A 64 3.60 -13.22 7.75
N LEU A 65 4.29 -13.12 8.89
CA LEU A 65 4.11 -12.04 9.84
C LEU A 65 4.85 -10.76 9.40
N ALA A 66 5.98 -10.91 8.70
CA ALA A 66 6.82 -9.80 8.26
C ALA A 66 6.32 -9.14 6.97
N ALA A 67 5.88 -9.91 5.98
CA ALA A 67 5.45 -9.42 4.66
C ALA A 67 4.38 -8.29 4.71
N PRO A 68 3.36 -8.33 5.59
CA PRO A 68 2.35 -7.28 5.69
C PRO A 68 2.89 -5.89 6.09
N LEU A 69 4.15 -5.81 6.55
CA LEU A 69 4.82 -4.57 6.95
C LEU A 69 5.65 -3.93 5.83
N HIS A 70 5.66 -4.49 4.62
CA HIS A 70 6.51 -4.02 3.52
C HIS A 70 6.32 -2.54 3.16
N ASP A 71 5.10 -2.02 3.22
CA ASP A 71 4.73 -0.64 2.89
C ASP A 71 4.55 0.26 4.13
N VAL A 72 5.05 -0.13 5.32
CA VAL A 72 4.91 0.68 6.56
C VAL A 72 5.53 2.09 6.44
N GLY A 73 6.45 2.28 5.50
CA GLY A 73 7.06 3.57 5.16
C GLY A 73 6.15 4.56 4.43
N ASP A 74 4.90 4.18 4.09
CA ASP A 74 3.89 5.09 3.55
C ASP A 74 3.29 6.03 4.61
N GLY A 75 3.26 5.58 5.86
CA GLY A 75 2.46 6.19 6.92
C GLY A 75 3.16 7.25 7.73
N ASP A 76 3.98 8.15 7.15
CA ASP A 76 4.46 9.33 7.89
C ASP A 76 3.32 10.37 8.02
N PRO A 77 2.69 10.53 9.20
CA PRO A 77 1.61 11.49 9.38
C PRO A 77 2.09 12.93 9.35
N THR A 78 3.41 13.19 9.48
CA THR A 78 3.97 14.53 9.33
C THR A 78 4.06 14.95 7.86
N ALA A 79 4.05 13.98 6.93
CA ALA A 79 3.90 14.22 5.50
C ALA A 79 2.43 14.42 5.06
N ALA A 80 1.45 14.26 5.97
CA ALA A 80 0.04 14.58 5.71
C ALA A 80 -0.23 16.08 5.58
N CYS A 81 0.79 16.93 5.76
CA CYS A 81 0.76 18.26 5.16
C CYS A 81 0.92 18.06 3.66
N GLU A 82 -0.20 17.77 2.98
CA GLU A 82 -0.23 17.79 1.52
C GLU A 82 0.41 19.11 1.08
N PRO A 83 1.45 19.06 0.21
CA PRO A 83 2.08 20.27 -0.26
C PRO A 83 0.98 21.17 -0.85
N ALA A 84 1.04 22.47 -0.56
CA ALA A 84 0.06 23.44 -1.05
C ALA A 84 0.05 23.57 -2.59
N TRP A 85 0.88 22.80 -3.28
CA TRP A 85 1.00 22.68 -4.72
C TRP A 85 1.15 21.20 -5.13
N PRO A 86 0.72 20.83 -6.35
CA PRO A 86 0.97 19.50 -6.89
C PRO A 86 2.48 19.21 -6.96
N LEU A 87 2.90 18.07 -6.43
CA LEU A 87 4.29 17.62 -6.57
C LEU A 87 4.68 17.44 -8.03
N THR A 88 5.89 17.87 -8.35
CA THR A 88 6.53 17.57 -9.63
C THR A 88 6.77 16.06 -9.77
N THR A 89 6.94 15.59 -11.01
CA THR A 89 7.26 14.17 -11.29
C THR A 89 8.55 13.73 -10.58
N ALA A 90 9.54 14.62 -10.47
CA ALA A 90 10.79 14.34 -9.79
C ALA A 90 10.60 14.15 -8.27
N GLU A 91 9.78 15.00 -7.64
CA GLU A 91 9.49 14.89 -6.21
C GLU A 91 8.68 13.63 -5.89
N LYS A 92 7.68 13.30 -6.72
CA LYS A 92 6.92 12.05 -6.58
C LYS A 92 7.83 10.83 -6.66
N ARG A 93 8.74 10.81 -7.64
CA ARG A 93 9.74 9.74 -7.78
C ARG A 93 10.61 9.64 -6.53
N ARG A 94 11.13 10.78 -6.05
CA ARG A 94 11.98 10.82 -4.84
C ARG A 94 11.24 10.28 -3.61
N GLN A 95 9.97 10.62 -3.43
CA GLN A 95 9.16 10.10 -2.32
C GLN A 95 8.97 8.58 -2.41
N LEU A 96 8.67 8.06 -3.59
CA LEU A 96 8.52 6.60 -3.82
C LEU A 96 9.84 5.85 -3.58
N GLU A 97 10.96 6.41 -4.02
CA GLU A 97 12.29 5.80 -3.83
C GLU A 97 12.77 5.85 -2.37
N GLU A 98 12.25 6.79 -1.57
CA GLU A 98 12.61 6.95 -0.16
C GLU A 98 11.72 6.13 0.78
N GLN A 99 10.50 5.82 0.37
CA GLN A 99 9.54 5.05 1.15
C GLN A 99 10.11 3.70 1.68
N PRO A 100 10.82 2.88 0.88
CA PRO A 100 11.50 1.67 1.38
C PRO A 100 12.49 1.95 2.52
N ARG A 101 13.27 3.04 2.41
CA ARG A 101 14.26 3.43 3.43
C ARG A 101 13.59 3.86 4.72
N ARG A 102 12.50 4.63 4.65
CA ARG A 102 11.71 5.03 5.82
C ARG A 102 11.12 3.82 6.54
N GLY A 103 10.50 2.90 5.78
CA GLY A 103 9.93 1.68 6.36
C GLY A 103 10.98 0.82 7.07
N ALA A 104 12.13 0.61 6.43
CA ALA A 104 13.24 -0.10 7.02
C ALA A 104 13.77 0.57 8.30
N ALA A 105 13.90 1.91 8.30
CA ALA A 105 14.35 2.67 9.46
C ALA A 105 13.38 2.54 10.65
N LEU A 106 12.07 2.63 10.40
CA LEU A 106 11.04 2.46 11.44
C LEU A 106 11.14 1.08 12.10
N LEU A 107 11.28 0.03 11.28
CA LEU A 107 11.32 -1.36 11.75
C LEU A 107 12.65 -1.73 12.42
N SER A 108 13.75 -1.07 12.05
CA SER A 108 15.10 -1.34 12.59
C SER A 108 15.27 -0.93 14.06
N SER A 109 14.29 -0.27 14.66
CA SER A 109 14.28 0.10 16.09
C SER A 109 14.22 -1.11 17.03
N SER A 110 13.82 -2.29 16.53
CA SER A 110 13.73 -3.53 17.30
C SER A 110 14.67 -4.60 16.73
N ARG A 111 15.31 -5.37 17.62
CA ARG A 111 16.21 -6.48 17.25
C ARG A 111 15.50 -7.84 17.15
N GLN A 112 14.19 -7.89 17.32
CA GLN A 112 13.47 -9.17 17.22
C GLN A 112 13.50 -9.69 15.77
N PRO A 113 13.58 -11.02 15.56
CA PRO A 113 13.67 -11.60 14.22
C PRO A 113 12.59 -11.13 13.25
N LEU A 114 11.36 -10.94 13.75
CA LEU A 114 10.24 -10.43 12.98
C LEU A 114 10.53 -9.05 12.38
N PHE A 115 10.99 -8.11 13.19
CA PHE A 115 11.24 -6.73 12.74
C PHE A 115 12.49 -6.63 11.87
N ALA A 116 13.51 -7.46 12.13
CA ALA A 116 14.67 -7.55 11.26
C ALA A 116 14.29 -8.04 9.84
N LEU A 117 13.50 -9.12 9.76
CA LEU A 117 13.00 -9.63 8.47
C LEU A 117 12.07 -8.62 7.79
N ALA A 118 11.19 -7.97 8.55
CA ALA A 118 10.30 -6.94 8.02
C ALA A 118 11.08 -5.74 7.47
N ALA A 119 12.15 -5.31 8.15
CA ALA A 119 13.01 -4.21 7.68
C ALA A 119 13.72 -4.57 6.37
N GLU A 120 14.23 -5.81 6.25
CA GLU A 120 14.82 -6.34 5.00
C GLU A 120 13.79 -6.33 3.86
N ILE A 121 12.57 -6.81 4.10
CA ILE A 121 11.49 -6.81 3.11
C ILE A 121 11.10 -5.39 2.72
N ALA A 122 10.87 -4.51 3.69
CA ALA A 122 10.49 -3.12 3.45
C ALA A 122 11.54 -2.41 2.58
N LEU A 123 12.83 -2.65 2.84
CA LEU A 123 13.92 -2.02 2.09
C LEU A 123 14.02 -2.52 0.64
N HIS A 124 13.73 -3.81 0.38
CA HIS A 124 14.12 -4.45 -0.88
C HIS A 124 12.99 -4.99 -1.74
N HIS A 125 11.73 -5.02 -1.28
CA HIS A 125 10.63 -5.62 -2.06
C HIS A 125 10.31 -4.87 -3.38
N ARG A 126 10.75 -3.62 -3.53
CA ARG A 126 10.65 -2.84 -4.79
C ARG A 126 11.85 -3.02 -5.72
N GLU A 127 12.85 -3.79 -5.31
CA GLU A 127 13.95 -4.17 -6.18
C GLU A 127 13.46 -5.08 -7.29
N ARG A 128 14.06 -4.94 -8.47
CA ARG A 128 13.70 -5.73 -9.65
C ARG A 128 14.84 -6.65 -10.01
N TRP A 129 14.51 -7.85 -10.48
CA TRP A 129 15.51 -8.87 -10.84
C TRP A 129 16.56 -8.36 -11.84
N ASP A 130 16.18 -7.47 -12.74
CA ASP A 130 17.02 -6.83 -13.76
C ASP A 130 17.89 -5.66 -13.23
N GLY A 131 17.69 -5.24 -11.99
CA GLY A 131 18.38 -4.11 -11.36
C GLY A 131 17.83 -2.74 -11.73
N ASN A 132 16.66 -2.68 -12.36
CA ASN A 132 15.98 -1.42 -12.64
C ASN A 132 14.96 -1.06 -11.54
N GLY A 133 15.08 -1.70 -10.37
CA GLY A 133 14.32 -1.40 -9.16
C GLY A 133 15.03 -0.37 -8.29
N TYR A 134 14.46 -0.14 -7.12
CA TYR A 134 14.94 0.82 -6.13
C TYR A 134 14.76 0.20 -4.73
N PRO A 135 15.46 0.70 -3.68
CA PRO A 135 16.27 1.91 -3.61
C PRO A 135 17.76 1.76 -3.97
N GLN A 136 18.27 0.55 -4.14
CA GLN A 136 19.70 0.26 -4.33
C GLN A 136 20.03 -0.29 -5.73
N GLY A 137 19.04 -0.71 -6.51
CA GLY A 137 19.26 -1.25 -7.85
C GLY A 137 19.91 -2.64 -7.82
N LEU A 138 19.56 -3.44 -6.81
CA LEU A 138 20.09 -4.79 -6.63
C LEU A 138 19.67 -5.70 -7.78
N ARG A 139 20.53 -6.66 -8.15
CA ARG A 139 20.32 -7.56 -9.29
C ARG A 139 20.28 -9.02 -8.87
N GLY A 140 19.33 -9.76 -9.44
CA GLY A 140 19.21 -11.20 -9.25
C GLY A 140 19.24 -11.61 -7.78
N LYS A 141 20.20 -12.47 -7.43
CA LYS A 141 20.35 -13.03 -6.08
C LYS A 141 20.92 -12.06 -5.05
N ALA A 142 21.37 -10.86 -5.46
CA ALA A 142 21.71 -9.81 -4.51
C ALA A 142 20.46 -9.29 -3.77
N ILE A 143 19.27 -9.46 -4.35
CA ILE A 143 17.99 -9.18 -3.69
C ILE A 143 17.70 -10.33 -2.70
N PRO A 144 17.45 -10.02 -1.42
CA PRO A 144 17.09 -11.04 -0.43
C PRO A 144 15.92 -11.91 -0.90
N LEU A 145 15.97 -13.20 -0.55
CA LEU A 145 14.92 -14.14 -0.96
C LEU A 145 13.54 -13.73 -0.43
N SER A 146 13.49 -13.28 0.82
CA SER A 146 12.29 -12.72 1.49
C SER A 146 11.64 -11.61 0.64
N ALA A 147 12.43 -10.62 0.23
CA ALA A 147 12.00 -9.51 -0.59
C ALA A 147 11.53 -9.94 -1.98
N ARG A 148 12.22 -10.90 -2.62
CA ARG A 148 11.78 -11.47 -3.90
C ARG A 148 10.45 -12.20 -3.81
N ILE A 149 10.24 -12.98 -2.76
CA ILE A 149 8.96 -13.66 -2.51
C ILE A 149 7.84 -12.64 -2.35
N VAL A 150 8.06 -11.62 -1.50
CA VAL A 150 7.05 -10.57 -1.26
C VAL A 150 6.78 -9.76 -2.52
N ALA A 151 7.79 -9.40 -3.31
CA ALA A 151 7.61 -8.68 -4.57
C ALA A 151 6.71 -9.42 -5.57
N VAL A 152 6.90 -10.74 -5.69
CA VAL A 152 6.06 -11.59 -6.56
C VAL A 152 4.63 -11.63 -6.05
N VAL A 153 4.45 -11.86 -4.75
CA VAL A 153 3.14 -11.99 -4.12
C VAL A 153 2.37 -10.67 -4.13
N ASP A 154 3.04 -9.54 -3.87
CA ASP A 154 2.44 -8.21 -3.93
C ASP A 154 1.96 -7.87 -5.35
N CYS A 155 2.80 -8.15 -6.35
CA CYS A 155 2.44 -8.00 -7.75
C CYS A 155 1.22 -8.87 -8.12
N PHE A 156 1.23 -10.14 -7.70
CA PHE A 156 0.13 -11.07 -7.95
C PHE A 156 -1.18 -10.61 -7.30
N ASP A 157 -1.18 -10.21 -6.03
CA ASP A 157 -2.38 -9.68 -5.34
C ASP A 157 -2.86 -8.39 -6.01
N ALA A 158 -1.96 -7.52 -6.46
CA ALA A 158 -2.31 -6.30 -7.20
C ALA A 158 -2.88 -6.56 -8.61
N LEU A 159 -2.56 -7.68 -9.25
CA LEU A 159 -3.04 -8.05 -10.60
C LEU A 159 -4.36 -8.84 -10.57
N THR A 160 -4.54 -9.71 -9.58
CA THR A 160 -5.70 -10.61 -9.46
C THR A 160 -6.90 -9.94 -8.80
N LEU A 161 -6.71 -8.81 -8.12
CA LEU A 161 -7.80 -8.14 -7.42
C LEU A 161 -8.30 -6.90 -8.15
N CYS A 162 -9.63 -6.76 -8.20
CA CYS A 162 -10.31 -5.57 -8.66
C CYS A 162 -9.99 -4.43 -7.72
N ARG A 163 -9.20 -3.46 -8.17
CA ARG A 163 -9.08 -2.17 -7.48
C ARG A 163 -10.03 -1.17 -8.16
N PRO A 164 -10.50 -0.11 -7.47
CA PRO A 164 -11.45 0.87 -8.02
C PRO A 164 -11.04 1.47 -9.38
N TYR A 165 -9.74 1.42 -9.72
CA TYR A 165 -9.16 1.94 -10.96
C TYR A 165 -8.65 0.87 -11.93
N ARG A 166 -8.83 -0.43 -11.65
CA ARG A 166 -8.39 -1.52 -12.55
C ARG A 166 -9.23 -2.79 -12.33
N PRO A 167 -9.95 -3.29 -13.37
CA PRO A 167 -10.63 -4.58 -13.28
C PRO A 167 -9.62 -5.71 -13.07
N ALA A 168 -9.97 -6.69 -12.21
CA ALA A 168 -9.21 -7.90 -11.94
C ALA A 168 -8.87 -8.65 -13.23
N ARG A 169 -7.67 -9.21 -13.32
CA ARG A 169 -7.35 -10.22 -14.34
C ARG A 169 -7.61 -11.60 -13.76
N ALA A 170 -8.15 -12.51 -14.57
CA ALA A 170 -8.36 -13.90 -14.19
C ALA A 170 -7.02 -14.59 -13.86
N ASP A 171 -7.04 -15.52 -12.90
CA ASP A 171 -5.86 -16.21 -12.35
C ASP A 171 -4.98 -16.89 -13.41
N ASP A 172 -5.53 -17.29 -14.55
CA ASP A 172 -4.80 -17.92 -15.66
C ASP A 172 -3.88 -16.95 -16.42
N ARG A 173 -4.05 -15.64 -16.22
CA ARG A 173 -3.31 -14.57 -16.89
C ARG A 173 -2.51 -13.67 -15.93
N ALA A 174 -2.51 -13.98 -14.63
CA ALA A 174 -1.78 -13.28 -13.58
C ALA A 174 -0.50 -14.03 -13.22
#